data_AF-A0A923PR50-F1
#
_entry.id   AF-A0A923PR50-F1
#
_cell.length_a   1.000
_cell.length_b   1.000
_cell.length_c   1.000
_cell.angle_alpha   90.00
_cell.angle_beta   90.00
_cell.angle_gamma   90.00
#
_symmetry.space_group_name_H-M   'P 1'
#
loop_
_entity.id
_entity.type
_entity.pdbx_description
1 polymer ?
#
loop_
_entity_poly.entity_id
_entity_poly.type
_entity_poly.pdbx_seq_one_letter_code
_entity_poly.pdbx_strand_id
1 'polypeptide(L)'
;MKPDDHNPSWARLTAAARRAPFAGDTAAPYGFATRVAALAFAAERPMRSLFERFSLRAVGVASLLAVLSVVANYSVLTVEVAEEDYSVAGEDPVALLLGPIE
;
A
#
# COMPACT_ATOMS: atom_id res chain seq x y z
N MET A 1 -24.96 1.77 -1.53
CA MET A 1 -24.53 2.17 -0.17
C MET A 1 -25.76 2.72 0.53
N LYS A 2 -26.47 1.91 1.34
CA LYS A 2 -27.69 2.36 2.04
C LYS A 2 -27.24 2.86 3.42
N PRO A 3 -27.41 4.15 3.75
CA PRO A 3 -27.25 4.59 5.13
C PRO A 3 -28.44 4.04 5.93
N ASP A 4 -28.35 4.07 7.25
CA ASP A 4 -29.47 3.81 8.17
C ASP A 4 -29.63 2.36 8.69
N ASP A 5 -28.54 1.79 9.20
CA ASP A 5 -28.63 0.93 10.38
C ASP A 5 -28.12 1.71 11.60
N HIS A 6 -28.82 2.80 11.95
CA HIS A 6 -28.66 3.37 13.29
C HIS A 6 -29.20 2.36 14.29
N ASN A 7 -28.29 1.58 14.85
CA ASN A 7 -28.56 0.54 15.83
C ASN A 7 -29.50 1.11 16.92
N PRO A 8 -30.77 0.65 17.01
CA PRO A 8 -31.78 1.25 17.88
C PRO A 8 -31.43 1.10 19.37
N SER A 9 -30.47 0.23 19.69
CA SER A 9 -29.87 0.15 21.03
C SER A 9 -29.18 1.46 21.43
N TRP A 10 -28.51 2.15 20.50
CA TRP A 10 -27.81 3.40 20.78
C TRP A 10 -28.79 4.54 21.09
N ALA A 11 -29.89 4.63 20.34
CA ALA A 11 -30.95 5.60 20.61
C ALA A 11 -31.60 5.36 21.99
N ARG A 12 -31.79 4.09 22.38
CA ARG A 12 -32.32 3.74 23.71
C ARG A 12 -31.34 4.06 24.83
N LEU A 13 -30.05 3.77 24.64
CA LEU A 13 -28.99 4.06 25.61
C LEU A 13 -28.83 5.55 25.84
N THR A 14 -28.81 6.34 24.76
CA THR A 14 -28.72 7.82 24.85
C THR A 14 -29.96 8.43 25.51
N ALA A 15 -31.15 7.93 25.21
CA ALA A 15 -32.38 8.35 25.88
C ALA A 15 -32.40 7.99 27.38
N ALA A 16 -31.89 6.82 27.75
CA ALA A 16 -31.76 6.41 29.15
C ALA A 16 -30.72 7.25 29.90
N ALA A 17 -29.56 7.51 29.28
CA ALA A 17 -28.51 8.34 29.85
C ALA A 17 -29.00 9.78 30.11
N ARG A 18 -29.79 10.36 29.20
CA ARG A 18 -30.39 11.69 29.39
C ARG A 18 -31.44 11.75 30.51
N ARG A 19 -32.07 10.63 30.85
CA ARG A 19 -33.07 10.54 31.93
C ARG A 19 -32.46 10.18 33.28
N ALA A 20 -31.17 9.86 33.34
CA ALA A 20 -30.49 9.56 34.58
C ALA A 20 -30.46 10.80 35.49
N PRO A 21 -30.77 10.66 36.80
CA PRO A 21 -30.63 11.75 37.76
C PRO A 21 -29.19 12.27 37.78
N PHE A 22 -29.03 13.59 37.84
CA PHE A 22 -27.72 14.22 37.91
C PHE A 22 -27.03 13.88 39.25
N ALA A 23 -26.19 12.86 39.26
CA ALA A 23 -25.29 12.57 40.37
C ALA A 23 -24.14 13.59 40.31
N GLY A 24 -24.06 14.45 41.33
CA GLY A 24 -23.30 15.70 41.34
C GLY A 24 -21.77 15.62 41.31
N ASP A 25 -21.18 14.65 40.61
CA ASP A 25 -19.75 14.64 40.33
C ASP A 25 -19.53 14.48 38.82
N THR A 26 -19.39 15.61 38.13
CA THR A 26 -19.20 15.70 36.68
C THR A 26 -17.73 15.61 36.28
N ALA A 27 -16.82 15.55 37.25
CA ALA A 27 -15.41 15.34 37.00
C ALA A 27 -15.19 13.88 36.58
N ALA A 28 -14.76 13.68 35.34
CA ALA A 28 -14.26 12.39 34.92
C ALA A 28 -13.10 11.99 35.86
N PRO A 29 -13.04 10.72 36.32
CA PRO A 29 -11.96 10.26 37.19
C PRO A 29 -10.60 10.59 36.60
N TYR A 30 -9.64 10.95 37.45
CA TYR A 30 -8.29 11.27 37.00
C TYR A 30 -7.72 10.15 36.11
N GLY A 31 -7.19 10.54 34.94
CA GLY A 31 -6.67 9.59 33.95
C GLY A 31 -7.72 8.96 33.03
N PHE A 32 -9.01 9.35 33.10
CA PHE A 32 -10.05 8.89 32.16
C PHE A 32 -9.68 9.21 30.71
N ALA A 33 -9.31 10.47 30.42
CA ALA A 33 -8.89 10.88 29.08
C ALA A 33 -7.70 10.07 28.57
N THR A 34 -6.74 9.76 29.44
CA THR A 34 -5.56 8.96 29.12
C THR A 34 -5.92 7.51 28.82
N ARG A 35 -6.86 6.92 29.57
CA ARG A 35 -7.38 5.57 29.31
C ARG A 35 -8.17 5.50 28.01
N VAL A 36 -8.98 6.52 27.70
CA VAL A 36 -9.71 6.62 26.42
C VAL A 36 -8.74 6.77 25.25
N ALA A 37 -7.73 7.64 25.37
CA ALA A 37 -6.70 7.79 24.36
C ALA A 37 -5.92 6.49 24.15
N ALA A 38 -5.51 5.81 25.23
CA ALA A 38 -4.82 4.52 25.16
C ALA A 38 -5.68 3.44 24.49
N LEU A 39 -6.99 3.40 24.78
CA LEU A 39 -7.92 2.46 24.14
C LEU A 39 -8.08 2.74 22.64
N ALA A 40 -8.17 4.01 22.26
CA ALA A 40 -8.25 4.42 20.86
C ALA A 40 -7.00 4.01 20.07
N PHE A 41 -5.81 4.30 20.60
CA PHE A 41 -4.55 3.89 19.97
C PHE A 41 -4.32 2.37 19.95
N ALA A 42 -4.84 1.63 20.95
CA ALA A 42 -4.80 0.18 20.94
C ALA A 42 -5.73 -0.43 19.87
N ALA A 43 -6.86 0.22 19.59
CA ALA A 43 -7.83 -0.24 18.59
C ALA A 43 -7.37 -0.05 17.14
N GLU A 44 -6.42 0.85 16.86
CA GLU A 44 -5.86 1.08 15.52
C GLU A 44 -4.92 -0.04 15.02
N ARG A 45 -4.59 -1.02 15.85
CA ARG A 45 -3.60 -2.06 15.52
C ARG A 45 -4.00 -3.18 14.54
N PRO A 46 -5.26 -3.53 14.24
CA PRO A 46 -5.53 -4.68 13.39
C PRO A 46 -5.40 -4.40 11.88
N MET A 47 -5.63 -3.17 11.41
CA MET A 47 -5.67 -2.90 9.96
C MET A 47 -4.28 -2.73 9.30
N ARG A 48 -3.30 -2.19 10.03
CA ARG A 48 -1.92 -2.01 9.49
C ARG A 48 -1.22 -3.33 9.20
N SER A 49 -1.41 -4.34 10.04
CA SER A 49 -0.76 -5.66 9.93
C SER A 49 -1.22 -6.46 8.71
N LEU A 50 -2.49 -6.33 8.30
CA LEU A 50 -3.01 -7.05 7.14
C LEU A 50 -2.48 -6.48 5.83
N PHE A 51 -2.50 -5.15 5.66
CA PHE A 51 -1.96 -4.49 4.46
C PHE A 51 -0.47 -4.75 4.27
N GLU A 52 0.30 -4.75 5.36
CA GLU A 52 1.74 -5.03 5.32
C GLU A 52 2.03 -6.46 4.82
N ARG A 53 1.26 -7.45 5.28
CA ARG A 53 1.37 -8.84 4.81
C ARG A 53 0.90 -9.02 3.36
N PHE A 54 -0.16 -8.32 2.96
CA PHE A 54 -0.65 -8.36 1.59
C PHE A 54 0.31 -7.68 0.61
N SER A 55 0.90 -6.55 0.99
CA SER A 55 1.87 -5.82 0.17
C SER A 55 3.13 -6.66 -0.08
N LEU A 56 3.67 -7.33 0.94
CA LEU A 56 4.83 -8.21 0.77
C LEU A 56 4.55 -9.40 -0.15
N ARG A 57 3.35 -10.00 -0.04
CA ARG A 57 2.92 -11.07 -0.95
C ARG A 57 2.74 -10.59 -2.38
N ALA A 58 2.10 -9.43 -2.57
CA ALA A 58 1.90 -8.85 -3.89
C ALA A 58 3.24 -8.50 -4.57
N VAL A 59 4.17 -7.90 -3.84
CA VAL A 59 5.53 -7.60 -4.33
C VAL A 59 6.26 -8.89 -4.71
N GLY A 60 6.18 -9.94 -3.88
CA GLY A 60 6.80 -11.24 -4.20
C GLY A 60 6.22 -11.89 -5.47
N VAL A 61 4.90 -11.83 -5.66
CA VAL A 61 4.25 -12.33 -6.88
C VAL A 61 4.66 -11.51 -8.10
N ALA A 62 4.70 -10.18 -7.98
CA ALA A 62 5.14 -9.29 -9.06
C ALA A 62 6.60 -9.55 -9.46
N SER A 63 7.50 -9.74 -8.49
CA SER A 63 8.90 -10.06 -8.79
C SER A 63 9.05 -11.41 -9.48
N LEU A 64 8.27 -12.42 -9.06
CA LEU A 64 8.32 -13.74 -9.68
C LEU A 64 7.78 -13.70 -11.11
N LEU A 65 6.70 -12.95 -11.35
CA LEU A 65 6.13 -12.75 -12.67
C LEU A 65 7.11 -12.00 -13.60
N ALA A 66 7.82 -10.99 -13.09
CA ALA A 66 8.85 -10.27 -13.82
C ALA A 66 9.99 -11.20 -14.25
N VAL A 67 10.51 -12.03 -13.33
CA VAL A 67 11.55 -13.02 -13.64
C VAL A 67 11.06 -14.04 -14.66
N LEU A 68 9.84 -14.55 -14.52
CA LEU A 68 9.24 -15.47 -15.50
C LEU A 68 9.10 -14.84 -16.88
N SER A 69 8.73 -13.56 -16.96
CA SER A 69 8.64 -12.84 -18.23
C SER A 69 10.00 -12.73 -18.91
N VAL A 70 11.07 -12.44 -18.16
CA VAL A 70 12.43 -12.39 -18.69
C VAL A 70 12.89 -13.77 -19.16
N VAL A 71 12.64 -14.82 -18.38
CA VAL A 71 13.00 -16.21 -18.76
C VAL A 71 12.24 -16.65 -20.01
N ALA A 72 10.94 -16.37 -20.09
CA ALA A 72 10.12 -16.72 -21.24
C ALA A 72 10.54 -15.97 -22.51
N ASN A 73 10.98 -14.72 -22.37
CA ASN A 73 11.43 -13.89 -23.50
C ASN A 73 12.95 -13.95 -23.74
N TYR A 74 13.67 -14.81 -23.01
CA TYR A 74 15.14 -14.82 -23.02
C TYR A 74 15.71 -15.04 -24.42
N SER A 75 15.14 -15.97 -25.19
CA SER A 75 15.60 -16.26 -26.56
C SER A 75 15.43 -15.08 -27.53
N VAL A 76 14.43 -14.22 -27.32
CA VAL A 76 14.21 -13.02 -28.16
C VAL A 76 15.16 -11.92 -27.73
N LEU A 77 15.28 -11.69 -26.42
CA LEU A 77 16.22 -10.72 -25.83
C LEU A 77 17.67 -11.00 -26.20
N THR A 78 18.11 -12.26 -26.20
CA THR A 78 19.50 -12.59 -26.56
C THR A 78 19.80 -12.44 -28.04
N VAL A 79 18.80 -12.56 -28.92
CA VAL A 79 18.97 -12.32 -30.36
C VAL A 79 19.05 -10.82 -30.63
N GLU A 80 18.17 -10.02 -30.01
CA GLU A 80 18.16 -8.56 -30.13
C GLU A 80 19.43 -7.92 -29.56
N VAL A 81 19.86 -8.34 -28.36
CA VAL A 81 21.11 -7.86 -27.75
C VAL A 81 22.34 -8.29 -28.56
N ALA A 82 22.33 -9.49 -29.16
CA ALA A 82 23.41 -9.91 -30.04
C ALA A 82 23.42 -9.08 -31.34
N GLU A 83 22.28 -8.84 -31.98
CA GLU A 83 22.22 -8.00 -33.18
C GLU A 83 22.64 -6.54 -32.91
N GLU A 84 22.30 -5.99 -31.75
CA GLU A 84 22.76 -4.66 -31.31
C GLU A 84 24.29 -4.65 -31.08
N ASP A 85 24.85 -5.62 -30.36
CA ASP A 85 26.31 -5.70 -30.13
C ASP A 85 27.09 -5.90 -31.43
N TYR A 86 26.57 -6.68 -32.38
CA TYR A 86 27.21 -6.87 -33.69
C TYR A 86 27.11 -5.62 -34.58
N SER A 87 26.00 -4.87 -34.51
CA SER A 87 25.84 -3.61 -35.25
C SER A 87 26.73 -2.51 -34.68
N VAL A 88 26.78 -2.37 -33.35
CA VAL A 88 27.63 -1.39 -32.64
C VAL A 88 29.12 -1.71 -32.73
N ALA A 89 29.52 -2.99 -32.77
CA ALA A 89 30.92 -3.37 -32.98
C ALA A 89 31.37 -3.29 -34.45
N GLY A 90 30.43 -3.33 -35.41
CA GLY A 90 30.69 -3.23 -36.84
C GLY A 90 30.77 -1.78 -37.36
N GLU A 91 30.06 -0.86 -36.73
CA GLU A 91 30.09 0.56 -37.06
C GLU A 91 31.14 1.26 -36.19
N ASP A 92 32.32 1.54 -36.76
CA ASP A 92 33.28 2.44 -36.12
C ASP A 92 32.65 3.84 -36.02
N PRO A 93 32.23 4.29 -34.83
CA PRO A 93 31.52 5.56 -34.68
C PRO A 93 32.44 6.75 -35.02
N VAL A 94 33.77 6.55 -34.96
CA VAL A 94 34.76 7.56 -35.33
C VAL A 94 34.84 7.70 -36.85
N ALA A 95 34.78 6.60 -37.60
CA ALA A 95 34.74 6.62 -39.06
C ALA A 95 33.46 7.29 -39.61
N LEU A 96 32.33 7.11 -38.93
CA LEU A 96 31.04 7.71 -39.31
C LEU A 96 31.02 9.24 -39.11
N LEU A 97 31.73 9.74 -38.08
CA LEU A 97 31.91 11.18 -37.83
C LEU A 97 32.98 11.84 -38.72
N LEU A 98 33.90 11.07 -39.29
CA LEU A 98 34.96 11.54 -40.18
C LEU A 98 34.67 11.25 -41.67
N GLY A 99 33.50 10.68 -41.97
CA GLY A 99 33.04 10.43 -43.34
C GLY A 99 32.94 11.73 -44.15
N PRO A 100 33.16 11.68 -45.47
CA PRO A 100 33.18 12.87 -46.31
C PRO A 100 31.86 13.63 -46.20
N ILE A 101 31.95 14.87 -45.74
CA ILE A 101 30.86 15.84 -45.76
C ILE A 101 30.79 16.31 -47.22
N GLU A 102 29.91 15.72 -48.03
CA GLU A 102 29.50 16.31 -49.33
C GLU A 102 28.55 17.50 -49.11
#